data_AF-A0A8H8JTA8-F1
#
_entry.id   AF-A0A8H8JTA8-F1
#
_cell.length_a   1.000
_cell.length_b   1.000
_cell.length_c   1.000
_cell.angle_alpha   90.00
_cell.angle_beta   90.00
_cell.angle_gamma   90.00
#
_symmetry.space_group_name_H-M   'P 1'
#
loop_
_entity.id
_entity.type
_entity.pdbx_description
1 polymer ?
#
loop_
_entity_poly.entity_id
_entity_poly.type
_entity_poly.pdbx_seq_one_letter_code
_entity_poly.pdbx_strand_id
1 'polypeptide(L)'
;MPDTHSRTESHVNEPPLKRFRPSEGDSSSALGDIAVQASQMSISPTPPVSVDPMYTHRWKLQGRASIANAADLYFAKSKSLVYHFLDVLDPVEDELGQLKICILHCGICGEGKWKWEKGGKAKGSTSNMTRHMEEKHRMAWSAITKDDNDALGLPHCDNYASTGASVLVTNYTCAM
;
A
#
# COMPACT_ATOMS: atom_id res chain seq x y z
N MET A 1 -70.57 -16.41 4.30
CA MET A 1 -70.79 -17.84 4.60
C MET A 1 -69.42 -18.50 4.66
N PRO A 2 -69.05 -19.10 5.80
CA PRO A 2 -67.67 -19.41 6.18
C PRO A 2 -67.28 -20.84 5.78
N ASP A 3 -65.98 -21.16 5.76
CA ASP A 3 -65.48 -22.27 6.56
C ASP A 3 -63.97 -22.20 6.81
N THR A 4 -63.63 -22.72 7.99
CA THR A 4 -62.40 -22.58 8.74
C THR A 4 -61.58 -23.85 8.61
N HIS A 5 -60.26 -23.79 8.37
CA HIS A 5 -59.37 -24.83 8.88
C HIS A 5 -58.03 -24.26 9.33
N SER A 6 -57.86 -24.29 10.65
CA SER A 6 -56.63 -24.15 11.41
C SER A 6 -55.61 -25.24 11.06
N ARG A 7 -54.32 -24.92 11.11
CA ARG A 7 -53.28 -25.90 11.42
C ARG A 7 -52.17 -25.27 12.29
N THR A 8 -51.80 -26.05 13.28
CA THR A 8 -51.05 -25.72 14.51
C THR A 8 -49.57 -26.13 14.39
N GLU A 9 -48.71 -25.25 14.91
CA GLU A 9 -47.42 -25.40 15.63
C GLU A 9 -46.27 -26.33 15.17
N SER A 10 -45.04 -25.79 15.19
CA SER A 10 -43.96 -26.03 16.19
C SER A 10 -42.67 -25.29 15.74
N HIS A 11 -42.10 -24.33 16.49
CA HIS A 11 -41.13 -24.48 17.62
C HIS A 11 -39.89 -25.31 17.19
N VAL A 12 -38.61 -24.94 17.33
CA VAL A 12 -37.84 -24.15 18.31
C VAL A 12 -36.43 -23.89 17.70
N ASN A 13 -35.76 -22.83 18.15
CA ASN A 13 -34.34 -22.78 18.61
C ASN A 13 -33.52 -21.63 18.04
N GLU A 14 -33.60 -20.52 18.77
CA GLU A 14 -32.57 -19.48 18.86
C GLU A 14 -31.65 -19.81 20.05
N PRO A 15 -30.31 -19.70 19.94
CA PRO A 15 -29.44 -19.55 21.09
C PRO A 15 -29.03 -18.08 21.33
N PRO A 16 -28.75 -17.70 22.59
CA PRO A 16 -28.97 -16.34 23.08
C PRO A 16 -27.75 -15.41 23.00
N LEU A 17 -28.05 -14.13 22.83
CA LEU A 17 -27.18 -12.96 23.04
C LEU A 17 -26.47 -13.03 24.41
N LYS A 18 -25.14 -13.14 24.40
CA LYS A 18 -24.31 -12.96 25.60
C LYS A 18 -24.18 -11.47 25.93
N ARG A 19 -25.00 -11.01 26.86
CA ARG A 19 -24.75 -9.79 27.66
C ARG A 19 -23.51 -10.00 28.53
N PHE A 20 -22.52 -9.14 28.37
CA PHE A 20 -21.47 -8.95 29.37
C PHE A 20 -22.05 -8.21 30.58
N ARG A 21 -21.97 -8.80 31.77
CA ARG A 21 -22.11 -8.08 33.04
C ARG A 21 -20.73 -7.69 33.55
N PRO A 22 -20.52 -6.47 34.07
CA PRO A 22 -19.38 -6.15 34.91
C PRO A 22 -19.59 -6.77 36.30
N SER A 23 -18.58 -7.49 36.80
CA SER A 23 -18.51 -7.94 38.19
C SER A 23 -17.53 -7.04 38.92
N GLU A 24 -18.02 -6.30 39.91
CA GLU A 24 -17.20 -5.73 40.98
C GLU A 24 -16.89 -6.84 41.99
N GLY A 25 -15.70 -6.83 42.60
CA GLY A 25 -15.33 -7.77 43.66
C GLY A 25 -13.84 -8.07 43.80
N ASP A 26 -13.20 -7.24 44.61
CA ASP A 26 -11.89 -7.29 45.27
C ASP A 26 -11.02 -8.57 45.35
N SER A 27 -9.71 -8.31 45.15
CA SER A 27 -8.54 -8.79 45.91
C SER A 27 -8.25 -10.30 46.06
N SER A 28 -7.17 -10.77 45.41
CA SER A 28 -6.00 -11.40 46.07
C SER A 28 -5.05 -12.07 45.05
N SER A 29 -3.80 -11.60 45.07
CA SER A 29 -2.52 -12.16 44.59
C SER A 29 -2.47 -13.63 44.16
N ALA A 30 -1.92 -13.91 42.96
CA ALA A 30 -0.69 -14.71 42.75
C ALA A 30 -0.49 -15.13 41.27
N LEU A 31 0.68 -14.76 40.74
CA LEU A 31 1.52 -15.52 39.79
C LEU A 31 0.88 -16.10 38.52
N GLY A 32 1.18 -15.45 37.40
CA GLY A 32 0.95 -15.99 36.05
C GLY A 32 1.49 -15.08 34.96
N ASP A 33 2.78 -14.72 35.03
CA ASP A 33 3.50 -14.05 33.93
C ASP A 33 3.57 -14.97 32.70
N ILE A 34 2.56 -14.91 31.83
CA ILE A 34 2.67 -15.39 30.46
C ILE A 34 3.10 -14.20 29.62
N ALA A 35 4.42 -14.00 29.59
CA ALA A 35 5.08 -13.08 28.68
C ALA A 35 4.74 -13.50 27.24
N VAL A 36 3.89 -12.71 26.58
CA VAL A 36 3.72 -12.76 25.13
C VAL A 36 5.06 -12.38 24.52
N GLN A 37 5.84 -13.39 24.12
CA GLN A 37 6.99 -13.20 23.24
C GLN A 37 6.45 -12.69 21.90
N ALA A 38 6.33 -11.37 21.78
CA ALA A 38 6.36 -10.74 20.48
C ALA A 38 7.74 -11.06 19.89
N SER A 39 7.78 -12.00 18.95
CA SER A 39 8.94 -12.22 18.09
C SER A 39 9.25 -10.90 17.39
N GLN A 40 10.13 -10.12 18.01
CA GLN A 40 10.83 -9.03 17.37
C GLN A 40 11.64 -9.69 16.25
N MET A 41 11.09 -9.65 15.03
CA MET A 41 11.91 -9.89 13.85
C MET A 41 12.97 -8.80 13.88
N SER A 42 14.16 -9.17 14.32
CA SER A 42 15.35 -8.36 14.24
C SER A 42 15.67 -8.23 12.75
N ILE A 43 15.09 -7.20 12.13
CA ILE A 43 15.47 -6.79 10.79
C ILE A 43 16.89 -6.27 10.97
N SER A 44 17.88 -7.15 10.78
CA SER A 44 19.26 -6.72 10.67
C SER A 44 19.30 -5.63 9.60
N PRO A 45 19.86 -4.45 9.88
CA PRO A 45 19.94 -3.39 8.89
C PRO A 45 20.82 -3.89 7.74
N THR A 46 20.17 -4.27 6.64
CA THR A 46 20.84 -4.54 5.38
C THR A 46 21.75 -3.34 5.09
N PRO A 47 23.02 -3.56 4.70
CA PRO A 47 23.92 -2.45 4.38
C PRO A 47 23.21 -1.49 3.44
N PRO A 48 23.32 -0.17 3.65
CA PRO A 48 22.60 0.80 2.83
C PRO A 48 22.95 0.51 1.38
N VAL A 49 21.94 0.09 0.62
CA VAL A 49 22.09 -0.13 -0.81
C VAL A 49 22.69 1.16 -1.35
N SER A 50 23.82 1.08 -2.07
CA SER A 50 24.46 2.25 -2.67
C SER A 50 23.41 2.98 -3.51
N VAL A 51 22.86 4.06 -2.95
CA VAL A 51 21.85 4.89 -3.62
C VAL A 51 22.58 5.66 -4.70
N ASP A 52 22.06 5.62 -5.91
CA ASP A 52 22.57 6.43 -7.00
C ASP A 52 22.50 7.93 -6.59
N PRO A 53 23.64 8.65 -6.58
CA PRO A 53 23.68 10.07 -6.22
C PRO A 53 22.67 10.93 -6.98
N MET A 54 22.29 10.54 -8.20
CA MET A 54 21.31 11.25 -9.01
C MET A 54 19.90 11.26 -8.38
N TYR A 55 19.56 10.22 -7.62
CA TYR A 55 18.23 10.03 -7.03
C TYR A 55 18.18 10.25 -5.51
N THR A 56 19.25 10.79 -4.90
CA THR A 56 19.29 11.02 -3.44
C THR A 56 18.23 12.01 -2.96
N HIS A 57 17.80 12.94 -3.82
CA HIS A 57 16.75 13.90 -3.49
C HIS A 57 15.42 13.22 -3.15
N ARG A 58 15.17 12.01 -3.68
CA ARG A 58 13.92 11.26 -3.47
C ARG A 58 13.67 10.82 -2.03
N TRP A 59 14.70 10.81 -1.20
CA TRP A 59 14.60 10.49 0.23
C TRP A 59 13.85 11.56 1.03
N LYS A 60 13.78 12.79 0.51
CA LYS A 60 13.14 13.94 1.17
C LYS A 60 11.75 14.23 0.63
N LEU A 61 11.22 13.40 -0.27
CA LEU A 61 9.90 13.61 -0.85
C LEU A 61 8.81 13.50 0.21
N GLN A 62 7.88 14.45 0.19
CA GLN A 62 6.74 14.43 1.10
C GLN A 62 5.78 13.29 0.74
N GLY A 63 5.11 12.67 1.72
CA GLY A 63 4.15 11.58 1.45
C GLY A 63 4.78 10.23 1.12
N ARG A 64 6.10 10.12 1.26
CA ARG A 64 6.85 8.87 1.15
C ARG A 64 6.31 7.82 2.14
N ALA A 65 6.25 6.56 1.72
CA ALA A 65 5.84 5.46 2.60
C ALA A 65 6.85 5.31 3.75
N SER A 66 6.35 5.14 4.99
CA SER A 66 7.14 5.33 6.22
C SER A 66 7.51 4.05 6.98
N ILE A 67 6.88 2.91 6.66
CA ILE A 67 7.02 1.68 7.46
C ILE A 67 7.84 0.61 6.72
N ALA A 68 7.56 0.37 5.44
CA ALA A 68 8.25 -0.67 4.65
C ALA A 68 8.42 -0.21 3.21
N ASN A 69 9.07 0.93 3.02
CA ASN A 69 9.19 1.59 1.73
C ASN A 69 9.79 0.66 0.67
N ALA A 70 9.05 0.42 -0.41
CA ALA A 70 9.46 -0.48 -1.47
C ALA A 70 10.76 -0.02 -2.14
N ALA A 71 10.93 1.28 -2.34
CA ALA A 71 12.17 1.83 -2.90
C ALA A 71 13.37 1.63 -1.97
N ASP A 72 13.21 1.59 -0.64
CA ASP A 72 14.35 1.37 0.26
C ASP A 72 14.76 -0.09 0.36
N LEU A 73 13.78 -1.01 0.40
CA LEU A 73 14.03 -2.41 0.72
C LEU A 73 14.46 -3.22 -0.51
N TYR A 74 13.63 -3.25 -1.55
CA TYR A 74 13.79 -4.19 -2.66
C TYR A 74 13.93 -3.53 -4.02
N PHE A 75 13.47 -2.28 -4.15
CA PHE A 75 13.40 -1.56 -5.42
C PHE A 75 14.33 -0.34 -5.47
N ALA A 76 15.40 -0.31 -4.68
CA ALA A 76 16.36 0.80 -4.60
C ALA A 76 17.05 1.13 -5.93
N LYS A 77 17.15 0.15 -6.84
CA LYS A 77 17.69 0.34 -8.19
C LYS A 77 16.64 0.78 -9.21
N SER A 78 15.36 0.85 -8.84
CA SER A 78 14.28 1.25 -9.72
C SER A 78 14.29 2.76 -9.92
N LYS A 79 14.18 3.20 -11.18
CA LYS A 79 14.02 4.62 -11.51
C LYS A 79 12.59 5.11 -11.32
N SER A 80 11.62 4.22 -11.08
CA SER A 80 10.21 4.61 -10.96
C SER A 80 9.94 5.27 -9.62
N LEU A 81 9.44 6.51 -9.67
CA LEU A 81 9.10 7.32 -8.51
C LEU A 81 8.03 6.66 -7.62
N VAL A 82 7.13 5.86 -8.21
CA VAL A 82 5.99 5.28 -7.49
C VAL A 82 6.39 4.38 -6.33
N TYR A 83 7.53 3.68 -6.42
CA TYR A 83 7.99 2.79 -5.34
C TYR A 83 8.35 3.53 -4.06
N HIS A 84 8.59 4.85 -4.10
CA HIS A 84 8.78 5.65 -2.89
C HIS A 84 7.46 5.82 -2.10
N PHE A 85 6.31 5.50 -2.68
CA PHE A 85 4.98 5.65 -2.06
C PHE A 85 4.33 4.31 -1.72
N LEU A 86 5.03 3.20 -1.97
CA LEU A 86 4.49 1.87 -1.75
C LEU A 86 5.15 1.24 -0.53
N ASP A 87 4.34 0.65 0.33
CA ASP A 87 4.80 -0.27 1.35
C ASP A 87 4.84 -1.69 0.79
N VAL A 88 5.78 -2.48 1.29
CA VAL A 88 5.90 -3.91 0.96
C VAL A 88 5.24 -4.74 2.04
N LEU A 89 4.25 -5.53 1.64
CA LEU A 89 3.55 -6.49 2.49
C LEU A 89 3.85 -7.92 2.04
N ASP A 90 3.86 -8.83 3.00
CA ASP A 90 4.08 -10.27 2.81
C ASP A 90 5.27 -10.60 1.87
N PRO A 91 6.48 -10.04 2.13
CA PRO A 91 7.64 -10.36 1.31
C PRO A 91 8.02 -11.84 1.47
N VAL A 92 8.18 -12.52 0.35
CA VAL A 92 8.72 -13.88 0.27
C VAL A 92 10.05 -13.79 -0.44
N GLU A 93 11.12 -14.14 0.27
CA GLU A 93 12.49 -14.15 -0.24
C GLU A 93 12.90 -15.56 -0.67
N ASP A 94 13.87 -15.66 -1.58
CA ASP A 94 14.53 -16.93 -1.91
C ASP A 94 15.65 -17.26 -0.91
N GLU A 95 16.30 -18.41 -1.08
CA GLU A 95 17.40 -18.87 -0.22
C GLU A 95 18.61 -17.91 -0.20
N LEU A 96 18.69 -16.99 -1.17
CA LEU A 96 19.73 -15.96 -1.27
C LEU A 96 19.29 -14.62 -0.67
N GLY A 97 18.12 -14.56 -0.02
CA GLY A 97 17.54 -13.34 0.54
C GLY A 97 17.03 -12.36 -0.51
N GLN A 98 16.81 -12.80 -1.75
CA GLN A 98 16.27 -11.93 -2.80
C GLN A 98 14.76 -12.03 -2.86
N LEU A 99 14.09 -10.88 -2.96
CA LEU A 99 12.62 -10.85 -3.05
C LEU A 99 12.10 -11.65 -4.25
N LYS A 100 11.25 -12.64 -3.99
CA LYS A 100 10.59 -13.47 -4.99
C LYS A 100 9.14 -13.05 -5.21
N ILE A 101 8.38 -12.80 -4.13
CA ILE A 101 6.96 -12.41 -4.19
C ILE A 101 6.70 -11.33 -3.13
N CYS A 102 5.84 -10.36 -3.41
CA CYS A 102 5.25 -9.51 -2.39
C CYS A 102 3.90 -8.93 -2.82
N ILE A 103 3.24 -8.24 -1.90
CA ILE A 103 2.11 -7.37 -2.17
C ILE A 103 2.56 -5.94 -1.93
N LEU A 104 2.49 -5.11 -2.97
CA LEU A 104 2.71 -3.67 -2.85
C LEU A 104 1.39 -3.00 -2.48
N HIS A 105 1.42 -2.07 -1.53
CA HIS A 105 0.24 -1.30 -1.14
C HIS A 105 0.56 0.20 -1.05
N CYS A 106 -0.42 1.08 -1.27
CA CYS A 106 -0.20 2.53 -1.18
C CYS A 106 0.03 2.98 0.27
N GLY A 107 1.26 3.40 0.60
CA GLY A 107 1.62 3.83 1.94
C GLY A 107 1.01 5.18 2.37
N ILE A 108 0.28 5.88 1.50
CA ILE A 108 -0.45 7.11 1.85
C ILE A 108 -1.85 6.78 2.39
N CYS A 109 -2.65 5.98 1.67
CA CYS A 109 -4.04 5.70 2.05
C CYS A 109 -4.30 4.29 2.59
N GLY A 110 -3.36 3.35 2.49
CA GLY A 110 -3.65 1.95 2.81
C GLY A 110 -4.40 1.18 1.71
N GLU A 111 -4.89 1.87 0.66
CA GLU A 111 -5.64 1.25 -0.43
C GLU A 111 -4.75 0.87 -1.62
N GLY A 112 -5.29 0.11 -2.56
CA GLY A 112 -4.55 -0.38 -3.72
C GLY A 112 -3.59 -1.51 -3.33
N LYS A 113 -3.80 -2.69 -3.91
CA LYS A 113 -2.94 -3.86 -3.67
C LYS A 113 -2.47 -4.42 -5.00
N TRP A 114 -1.17 -4.52 -5.18
CA TRP A 114 -0.56 -5.02 -6.40
C TRP A 114 0.37 -6.17 -6.08
N LYS A 115 0.00 -7.37 -6.54
CA LYS A 115 0.87 -8.53 -6.46
C LYS A 115 2.08 -8.31 -7.36
N TRP A 116 3.26 -8.52 -6.80
CA TRP A 116 4.54 -8.51 -7.49
C TRP A 116 5.20 -9.87 -7.37
N GLU A 117 5.75 -10.37 -8.47
CA GLU A 117 6.45 -11.65 -8.55
C GLU A 117 7.66 -11.54 -9.48
N LYS A 118 8.84 -11.93 -8.97
CA LYS A 118 10.11 -11.94 -9.70
C LYS A 118 10.02 -12.91 -10.88
N GLY A 119 10.19 -12.40 -12.09
CA GLY A 119 10.11 -13.20 -13.32
C GLY A 119 8.71 -13.68 -13.69
N GLY A 120 7.69 -13.39 -12.87
CA GLY A 120 6.31 -13.77 -13.14
C GLY A 120 5.59 -12.86 -14.14
N LYS A 121 4.33 -13.21 -14.45
CA LYS A 121 3.42 -12.37 -15.25
C LYS A 121 2.95 -11.13 -14.47
N ALA A 122 2.87 -11.24 -13.15
CA ALA A 122 2.43 -10.17 -12.26
C ALA A 122 3.66 -9.41 -11.71
N LYS A 123 4.26 -8.54 -12.52
CA LYS A 123 5.41 -7.72 -12.08
C LYS A 123 5.00 -6.43 -11.36
N GLY A 124 3.72 -6.29 -10.97
CA GLY A 124 3.16 -5.02 -10.51
C GLY A 124 3.29 -3.95 -11.59
N SER A 125 2.24 -3.72 -12.38
CA SER A 125 2.28 -2.65 -13.38
C SER A 125 2.44 -1.31 -12.69
N THR A 126 3.59 -0.66 -12.90
CA THR A 126 3.85 0.69 -12.38
C THR A 126 2.80 1.67 -12.90
N SER A 127 2.25 1.48 -14.11
CA SER A 127 1.18 2.30 -14.65
C SER A 127 -0.09 2.27 -13.79
N ASN A 128 -0.46 1.11 -13.22
CA ASN A 128 -1.63 1.03 -12.34
C ASN A 128 -1.39 1.73 -11.00
N MET A 129 -0.16 1.66 -10.49
CA MET A 129 0.23 2.33 -9.26
C MET A 129 0.29 3.85 -9.47
N THR A 130 0.90 4.28 -10.58
CA THR A 130 0.95 5.70 -11.00
C THR A 130 -0.46 6.27 -11.18
N ARG A 131 -1.35 5.56 -11.89
CA ARG A 131 -2.75 5.98 -12.02
C ARG A 131 -3.44 6.12 -10.66
N HIS A 132 -3.20 5.20 -9.74
CA HIS A 132 -3.72 5.31 -8.38
C HIS A 132 -3.21 6.59 -7.69
N MET A 133 -1.92 6.91 -7.83
CA MET A 133 -1.35 8.15 -7.28
C MET A 133 -1.96 9.41 -7.93
N GLU A 134 -2.17 9.40 -9.25
CA GLU A 134 -2.78 10.51 -9.98
C GLU A 134 -4.23 10.75 -9.61
N GLU A 135 -5.01 9.68 -9.40
CA GLU A 135 -6.44 9.76 -9.11
C GLU A 135 -6.74 10.02 -7.63
N LYS A 136 -6.04 9.33 -6.72
CA LYS A 136 -6.31 9.35 -5.27
C LYS A 136 -5.42 10.33 -4.50
N HIS A 137 -4.22 10.58 -5.01
CA HIS A 137 -3.20 11.40 -4.35
C HIS A 137 -2.69 12.52 -5.25
N ARG A 138 -3.55 13.03 -6.15
CA ARG A 138 -3.20 14.00 -7.19
C ARG A 138 -2.29 15.13 -6.72
N MET A 139 -2.66 15.78 -5.61
CA MET A 139 -1.91 16.93 -5.08
C MET A 139 -0.48 16.54 -4.65
N ALA A 140 -0.35 15.43 -3.92
CA ALA A 140 0.95 14.91 -3.50
C ALA A 140 1.75 14.45 -4.73
N TRP A 141 1.12 13.71 -5.65
CA TRP A 141 1.77 13.18 -6.84
C TRP A 141 2.29 14.28 -7.78
N SER A 142 1.49 15.31 -8.04
CA SER A 142 1.90 16.44 -8.89
C SER A 142 3.04 17.25 -8.29
N ALA A 143 3.01 17.53 -6.98
CA ALA A 143 4.09 18.26 -6.31
C ALA A 143 5.41 17.50 -6.41
N ILE A 144 5.38 16.20 -6.16
CA ILE A 144 6.58 15.35 -6.12
C ILE A 144 7.12 15.09 -7.53
N THR A 145 6.25 14.90 -8.51
CA THR A 145 6.68 14.76 -9.91
C THR A 145 7.37 16.04 -10.39
N LYS A 146 6.90 17.22 -9.95
CA LYS A 146 7.56 18.48 -10.22
C LYS A 146 8.93 18.53 -9.55
N ASP A 147 9.00 18.26 -8.25
CA ASP A 147 10.27 18.26 -7.50
C ASP A 147 11.30 17.28 -8.08
N ASP A 148 10.86 16.10 -8.53
CA ASP A 148 11.70 15.08 -9.18
C ASP A 148 12.24 15.58 -10.53
N ASN A 149 11.39 16.18 -11.36
CA ASN A 149 11.81 16.75 -12.65
C ASN A 149 12.77 17.92 -12.46
N ASP A 150 12.47 18.83 -11.52
CA ASP A 150 13.31 19.98 -11.19
C ASP A 150 14.70 19.51 -10.71
N ALA A 151 14.76 18.48 -9.85
CA ALA A 151 16.01 17.90 -9.36
C ALA A 151 16.82 17.19 -10.46
N LEU A 152 16.14 16.59 -11.45
CA LEU A 152 16.77 15.93 -12.59
C LEU A 152 17.10 16.88 -13.75
N GLY A 153 16.71 18.16 -13.65
CA GLY A 153 16.87 19.13 -14.73
C GLY A 153 16.06 18.77 -15.99
N LEU A 154 14.99 18.00 -15.83
CA LEU A 154 14.13 17.59 -16.94
C LEU A 154 13.11 18.69 -17.26
N PRO A 155 12.84 18.96 -18.55
CA PRO A 155 11.85 19.96 -18.94
C PRO A 155 10.47 19.57 -18.41
N HIS A 156 9.78 20.53 -17.79
CA HIS A 156 8.43 20.34 -17.29
C HIS A 156 7.47 20.16 -18.48
N CYS A 157 6.82 19.00 -18.60
CA CYS A 157 5.71 18.82 -19.53
C CYS A 157 4.43 19.41 -18.91
N ASP A 158 4.34 20.74 -18.87
CA ASP A 158 3.14 21.50 -18.53
C ASP A 158 2.06 21.33 -19.61
N ASN A 159 1.48 20.13 -19.76
CA ASN A 159 0.33 19.91 -20.65
C ASN A 159 -0.61 18.83 -20.10
N TYR A 160 -1.21 19.10 -18.95
CA TYR A 160 -2.49 18.48 -18.58
C TYR A 160 -3.38 19.48 -17.82
N ALA A 161 -3.52 20.69 -18.38
CA ALA A 161 -4.61 21.58 -18.03
C ALA A 161 -5.82 21.25 -18.92
N SER A 162 -6.77 20.57 -18.30
CA SER A 162 -8.14 20.40 -18.79
C SER A 162 -8.78 21.76 -19.08
N THR A 163 -8.83 22.15 -20.34
CA THR A 163 -9.85 23.07 -20.86
C THR A 163 -10.39 22.49 -22.16
N GLY A 164 -11.67 22.17 -22.16
CA GLY A 164 -12.38 21.72 -23.35
C GLY A 164 -12.30 22.77 -24.44
N ALA A 165 -11.49 22.51 -25.45
CA ALA A 165 -11.58 23.14 -26.75
C ALA A 165 -11.09 22.11 -27.77
N SER A 166 -12.02 21.66 -28.61
CA SER A 166 -11.74 20.87 -29.80
C SER A 166 -10.87 21.71 -30.73
N VAL A 167 -9.56 21.46 -30.73
CA VAL A 167 -8.67 21.92 -31.80
C VAL A 167 -7.71 20.78 -32.09
N LEU A 168 -7.82 20.25 -33.31
CA LEU A 168 -6.86 19.36 -33.93
C LEU A 168 -5.48 20.02 -33.93
N VAL A 169 -4.57 19.57 -33.06
CA VAL A 169 -3.14 19.87 -33.18
C VAL A 169 -2.34 18.57 -33.03
N THR A 170 -2.04 18.04 -34.21
CA THR A 170 -0.82 17.37 -34.67
C THR A 170 0.23 16.97 -33.61
N ASN A 171 0.44 15.65 -33.53
CA ASN A 171 1.67 14.91 -33.26
C ASN A 171 2.81 15.62 -32.50
N TYR A 172 2.98 15.23 -31.23
CA TYR A 172 4.31 15.17 -30.62
C TYR A 172 4.64 13.73 -30.24
N THR A 173 5.50 13.12 -31.05
CA THR A 173 6.29 11.95 -30.67
C THR A 173 7.27 12.36 -29.56
N CYS A 174 7.06 11.85 -28.33
CA CYS A 174 8.15 11.66 -27.39
C CYS A 174 9.01 10.51 -27.92
N ALA A 175 10.17 10.83 -28.50
CA ALA A 175 11.17 9.84 -28.86
C ALA A 175 11.72 9.20 -27.58
N MET A 176 11.73 7.86 -27.54
CA MET A 176 12.44 7.03 -26.57
C MET A 176 13.95 7.05 -26.82
#